data_AF-A0A016WEK5-F1
#
_entry.id   AF-A0A016WEK5-F1
#
_cell.length_a   1.000
_cell.length_b   1.000
_cell.length_c   1.000
_cell.angle_alpha   90.00
_cell.angle_beta   90.00
_cell.angle_gamma   90.00
#
_symmetry.space_group_name_H-M   'P 1'
#
loop_
_entity.id
_entity.type
_entity.pdbx_description
1 polymer ?
#
loop_
_entity_poly.entity_id
_entity_poly.type
_entity_poly.pdbx_seq_one_letter_code
_entity_poly.pdbx_strand_id
1 'polypeptide(L)'
;MVPVYTANRLQRWKLILFGYDFDLEYQKTAEFGQADVLALLIPLRPAQTEDVVIAKIEQDILAVQAAAINALPVTRRAIEEESRKDEKISQVIWMLQTGAWPNEPKEEFGN
;
A
#
# COMPACT_ATOMS: atom_id res chain seq x y z
N MET A 1 21.08 -7.94 -0.52
CA MET A 1 19.63 -7.66 -0.39
C MET A 1 19.47 -6.15 -0.35
N VAL A 2 18.63 -5.55 -1.21
CA VAL A 2 18.41 -4.10 -1.23
C VAL A 2 17.46 -3.74 -0.08
N PRO A 3 17.75 -2.72 0.75
CA PRO A 3 16.84 -2.27 1.80
C PRO A 3 15.45 -1.91 1.25
N VAL A 4 14.38 -2.24 1.99
CA VAL A 4 12.98 -2.00 1.56
C VAL A 4 12.75 -0.53 1.20
N TYR A 5 13.32 0.39 1.97
CA TYR A 5 13.25 1.82 1.70
C TYR A 5 13.84 2.20 0.33
N THR A 6 15.03 1.68 0.02
CA THR A 6 15.70 1.91 -1.27
C THR A 6 14.90 1.31 -2.42
N ALA A 7 14.32 0.12 -2.23
CA ALA A 7 13.46 -0.52 -3.22
C ALA A 7 12.20 0.31 -3.53
N ASN A 8 11.51 0.81 -2.51
CA ASN A 8 10.33 1.65 -2.67
C ASN A 8 10.63 2.96 -3.42
N ARG A 9 11.78 3.59 -3.13
CA ARG A 9 12.27 4.74 -3.88
C ARG A 9 12.47 4.41 -5.36
N LEU A 10 13.20 3.34 -5.67
CA LEU A 10 13.43 2.92 -7.06
C LEU A 10 12.12 2.62 -7.79
N GLN A 11 11.15 2.00 -7.13
CA GLN A 11 9.83 1.73 -7.70
C GLN A 11 9.10 3.02 -8.09
N ARG A 12 9.18 4.08 -7.26
CA ARG A 12 8.56 5.38 -7.54
C ARG A 12 9.16 6.04 -8.78
N TRP A 13 10.47 5.90 -8.99
CA TRP A 13 11.18 6.45 -10.15
C TRP A 13 11.15 5.53 -11.38
N LYS A 14 10.57 4.32 -11.28
CA LYS A 14 10.63 3.29 -12.32
C LYS A 14 10.22 3.79 -13.72
N LEU A 15 9.12 4.54 -13.81
CA LEU A 15 8.63 5.02 -15.11
C LEU A 15 9.58 6.05 -15.75
N ILE A 16 10.17 6.91 -14.93
CA ILE A 16 11.13 7.92 -15.38
C ILE A 16 12.41 7.23 -15.83
N LEU A 17 12.92 6.29 -15.03
CA LEU A 17 14.11 5.51 -15.35
C LEU A 17 13.92 4.69 -16.63
N PHE A 18 12.72 4.15 -16.89
CA PHE A 18 12.43 3.40 -18.11
C PHE A 18 12.59 4.22 -19.41
N GLY A 19 12.61 5.55 -19.32
CA GLY A 19 12.86 6.44 -20.46
C GLY A 19 14.33 6.65 -20.81
N TYR A 20 15.26 6.08 -20.04
CA TYR A 20 16.70 6.22 -20.24
C TYR A 20 17.33 4.86 -20.51
N ASP A 21 18.33 4.85 -21.39
CA ASP A 21 19.21 3.70 -21.60
C ASP A 21 20.45 3.90 -20.71
N PHE A 22 20.58 3.08 -19.65
CA PHE A 22 21.67 3.19 -18.69
C PHE A 22 21.98 1.84 -18.03
N ASP A 23 23.23 1.70 -17.61
CA ASP A 23 23.70 0.59 -16.79
C ASP A 23 23.90 1.03 -15.33
N LEU A 24 23.61 0.13 -14.39
CA LEU A 24 23.80 0.38 -12.96
C LEU A 24 25.15 -0.19 -12.51
N GLU A 25 26.07 0.69 -12.12
CA GLU A 25 27.38 0.32 -11.60
C GLU A 25 27.61 0.87 -10.20
N TYR A 26 28.33 0.11 -9.38
CA TYR A 26 28.82 0.60 -8.10
C TYR A 26 30.12 1.38 -8.33
N GLN A 27 30.09 2.68 -8.06
CA GLN A 27 31.26 3.55 -8.17
C GLN A 27 31.80 3.88 -6.78
N LYS A 28 33.11 3.68 -6.57
CA LYS A 28 33.77 3.98 -5.29
C LYS A 28 33.94 5.50 -5.12
N THR A 29 33.95 5.98 -3.88
CA THR A 29 34.14 7.41 -3.54
C THR A 29 35.38 8.04 -4.17
N ALA A 30 36.46 7.28 -4.33
CA ALA A 30 37.68 7.77 -4.99
C ALA A 30 37.50 8.06 -6.50
N GLU A 31 36.51 7.42 -7.15
CA GLU A 31 36.29 7.46 -8.59
C GLU A 31 35.19 8.46 -9.00
N PHE A 32 34.38 8.97 -8.05
CA PHE A 32 33.36 10.01 -8.31
C PHE A 32 33.64 11.34 -7.59
N GLY A 33 34.86 11.57 -7.10
CA GLY A 33 35.19 12.74 -6.27
C GLY A 33 34.81 14.10 -6.87
N GLN A 34 34.81 14.24 -8.20
CA GLN A 34 34.32 15.45 -8.87
C GLN A 34 32.82 15.69 -8.63
N ALA A 35 31.99 14.65 -8.73
CA ALA A 35 30.56 14.75 -8.47
C ALA A 35 30.28 15.02 -6.98
N ASP A 36 31.08 14.44 -6.08
CA ASP A 36 30.99 14.68 -4.64
C ASP A 36 31.31 16.15 -4.30
N VAL A 37 32.42 16.68 -4.83
CA VAL A 37 32.80 18.09 -4.64
C VAL A 37 31.70 19.02 -5.16
N LEU A 38 31.13 18.74 -6.33
CA LEU A 38 30.03 19.53 -6.88
C LEU A 38 28.77 19.45 -6.03
N ALA A 39 28.46 18.28 -5.46
CA ALA A 39 27.33 18.11 -4.55
C ALA A 39 27.51 18.91 -3.25
N LEU A 40 28.75 18.98 -2.72
CA LEU A 40 29.10 19.77 -1.53
C LEU A 40 29.01 21.29 -1.73
N LEU A 41 29.13 21.76 -2.98
CA LEU A 41 28.96 23.19 -3.29
C LEU A 41 27.50 23.64 -3.19
N ILE A 42 26.54 22.71 -3.15
CA ILE A 42 25.13 23.04 -3.00
C ILE A 42 24.85 23.34 -1.52
N PRO A 43 24.36 24.55 -1.17
CA PRO A 43 24.08 24.89 0.21
C PRO A 43 22.98 23.98 0.78
N LEU A 44 23.17 23.55 2.03
CA LEU A 44 22.24 22.67 2.72
C LEU A 44 20.90 23.39 2.91
N ARG A 45 19.89 23.03 2.12
CA ARG A 45 18.52 23.48 2.34
C ARG A 45 17.92 22.73 3.51
N PRO A 46 17.01 23.34 4.30
CA PRO A 46 16.20 22.57 5.25
C PRO A 46 15.51 21.47 4.45
N ALA A 47 15.84 20.23 4.78
CA ALA A 47 15.35 19.09 4.02
C ALA A 47 13.83 19.06 4.14
N GLN A 48 13.12 19.39 3.06
CA GLN A 48 11.82 18.76 2.86
C GLN A 48 12.14 17.31 2.53
N THR A 49 12.20 16.47 3.56
CA THR A 49 12.47 15.06 3.36
C THR A 49 11.33 14.47 2.57
N GLU A 50 11.66 13.66 1.57
CA GLU A 50 10.68 12.89 0.81
C GLU A 50 9.76 12.09 1.73
N ASP A 51 10.27 11.66 2.88
CA ASP A 51 9.52 11.00 3.95
C ASP A 51 8.37 11.86 4.49
N VAL A 52 8.54 13.19 4.60
CA VAL A 52 7.46 14.12 5.01
C VAL A 52 6.38 14.21 3.93
N VAL A 53 6.77 14.18 2.65
CA VAL A 53 5.81 14.22 1.52
C VAL A 53 5.08 12.88 1.39
N ILE A 54 5.77 11.74 1.57
CA ILE A 54 5.17 10.40 1.54
C ILE A 54 4.19 10.24 2.71
N ALA A 55 4.61 10.57 3.93
CA ALA A 55 3.73 10.51 5.10
C ALA A 55 2.48 11.39 4.93
N LYS A 56 2.64 12.56 4.29
CA LYS A 56 1.51 13.44 3.99
C LYS A 56 0.53 12.81 2.98
N ILE A 57 1.03 12.18 1.92
CA ILE A 57 0.21 11.48 0.93
C ILE A 57 -0.54 10.31 1.57
N GLU A 58 0.13 9.50 2.39
CA GLU A 58 -0.51 8.39 3.11
C GLU A 58 -1.62 8.88 4.04
N GLN A 59 -1.38 9.98 4.76
CA GLN A 59 -2.39 10.61 5.61
C GLN A 59 -3.61 11.08 4.80
N ASP A 60 -3.40 11.69 3.64
CA ASP A 60 -4.47 12.18 2.79
C ASP A 60 -5.30 11.01 2.20
N ILE A 61 -4.65 9.90 1.82
CA ILE A 61 -5.34 8.67 1.38
C ILE A 61 -6.22 8.10 2.49
N LEU A 62 -5.70 8.01 3.71
CA LEU A 62 -6.45 7.51 4.87
C LEU A 62 -7.64 8.43 5.20
N ALA A 63 -7.47 9.75 5.06
CA ALA A 63 -8.54 10.71 5.26
C ALA A 63 -9.67 10.55 4.23
N VAL A 64 -9.32 10.37 2.95
CA VAL A 64 -10.29 10.10 1.88
C VAL A 64 -11.02 8.78 2.10
N GLN A 65 -10.30 7.73 2.49
CA GLN A 65 -10.90 6.42 2.80
C GLN A 65 -11.87 6.52 3.97
N ALA A 66 -11.48 7.18 5.07
CA ALA A 66 -12.34 7.37 6.23
C ALA A 66 -13.59 8.20 5.88
N ALA A 67 -13.44 9.26 5.10
CA ALA A 67 -14.56 10.06 4.61
C ALA A 67 -15.51 9.23 3.73
N ALA A 68 -14.98 8.39 2.84
CA ALA A 68 -15.78 7.51 2.00
C ALA A 68 -16.56 6.48 2.82
N ILE A 69 -15.94 5.85 3.82
CA ILE A 69 -16.61 4.92 4.73
C ILE A 69 -17.72 5.63 5.52
N ASN A 70 -17.45 6.83 6.04
CA ASN A 70 -18.43 7.61 6.80
C ASN A 70 -19.59 8.14 5.95
N ALA A 71 -19.40 8.27 4.64
CA ALA A 71 -20.45 8.66 3.71
C ALA A 71 -21.40 7.51 3.36
N LEU A 72 -21.04 6.26 3.64
CA LEU A 72 -21.92 5.12 3.41
C LEU A 72 -23.11 5.15 4.39
N PRO A 73 -24.35 4.92 3.92
CA PRO A 73 -25.53 4.91 4.78
C PRO A 73 -25.59 3.67 5.70
N VAL A 74 -24.67 2.72 5.52
CA VAL A 74 -24.60 1.46 6.25
C VAL A 74 -23.26 1.40 6.98
N THR A 75 -23.30 1.10 8.28
CA THR A 75 -22.10 0.95 9.10
C THR A 75 -21.70 -0.52 9.24
N ARG A 76 -20.41 -0.78 9.55
CA ARG A 76 -19.93 -2.14 9.85
C ARG A 76 -20.78 -2.85 10.90
N ARG A 77 -21.19 -2.15 11.96
CA ARG A 77 -22.00 -2.72 13.05
C ARG A 77 -23.39 -3.12 12.54
N ALA A 78 -24.01 -2.29 11.71
CA ALA A 78 -25.29 -2.61 11.09
C ALA A 78 -25.17 -3.87 10.20
N ILE A 79 -24.11 -3.98 9.40
CA ILE A 79 -23.85 -5.17 8.58
C ILE A 79 -23.66 -6.40 9.47
N GLU A 80 -22.87 -6.29 10.56
CA GLU A 80 -22.62 -7.41 11.48
C GLU A 80 -23.89 -7.89 12.18
N GLU A 81 -24.73 -6.96 12.65
CA GLU A 81 -26.00 -7.29 13.30
C GLU A 81 -26.99 -7.94 12.33
N GLU A 82 -27.15 -7.41 11.12
CA GLU A 82 -28.03 -7.99 10.11
C GLU A 82 -27.49 -9.33 9.56
N SER A 83 -26.17 -9.45 9.39
CA SER A 83 -25.51 -10.71 8.98
C SER A 83 -25.73 -11.84 9.98
N ARG A 84 -25.84 -11.53 11.28
CA ARG A 84 -26.11 -12.53 12.33
C ARG A 84 -27.58 -12.96 12.39
N LYS A 85 -28.49 -12.12 11.88
CA LYS A 85 -29.92 -12.47 11.76
C LYS A 85 -30.17 -13.31 10.51
N ASP A 86 -29.37 -13.12 9.48
CA ASP A 86 -29.44 -13.91 8.26
C ASP A 86 -28.94 -15.35 8.49
N GLU A 87 -29.81 -16.31 8.21
CA GLU A 87 -29.58 -17.73 8.46
C GLU A 87 -28.46 -18.31 7.57
N LYS A 88 -28.39 -17.88 6.30
CA LYS A 88 -27.36 -18.34 5.35
C LYS A 88 -26.01 -17.76 5.70
N ILE A 89 -25.95 -16.46 5.98
CA ILE A 89 -24.70 -15.77 6.33
C ILE A 89 -24.17 -16.29 7.69
N SER A 90 -25.03 -16.53 8.67
CA SER A 90 -24.63 -17.10 9.95
C SER A 90 -24.04 -18.52 9.81
N GLN A 91 -24.62 -19.36 8.95
CA GLN A 91 -24.04 -20.67 8.62
C GLN A 91 -22.66 -20.53 7.99
N VAL A 92 -22.49 -19.62 7.03
CA VAL A 92 -21.20 -19.36 6.38
C VAL A 92 -20.17 -18.85 7.39
N ILE A 93 -20.53 -17.93 8.28
CA ILE A 93 -19.64 -17.42 9.35
C ILE A 93 -19.18 -18.56 10.25
N TRP A 94 -20.09 -19.45 10.65
CA TRP A 94 -19.77 -20.62 11.47
C TRP A 94 -18.84 -21.60 10.73
N MET A 95 -19.08 -21.86 9.44
CA MET A 95 -18.21 -22.72 8.62
C MET A 95 -16.80 -22.14 8.49
N LEU A 96 -16.68 -20.82 8.29
CA LEU A 96 -15.40 -20.12 8.24
C LEU A 96 -14.64 -20.21 9.58
N GLN A 97 -15.34 -20.14 10.71
CA GLN A 97 -14.73 -20.25 12.05
C GLN A 97 -14.30 -21.68 12.40
N THR A 98 -15.02 -22.69 11.92
CA THR A 98 -14.77 -24.10 12.25
C THR A 98 -13.91 -24.84 11.22
N GLY A 99 -13.67 -24.24 10.05
CA GLY A 99 -12.92 -24.86 8.95
C GLY A 99 -13.67 -26.00 8.25
N ALA A 100 -14.94 -26.23 8.61
CA ALA A 100 -15.79 -27.28 8.04
C ALA A 100 -16.45 -26.79 6.74
N TRP A 101 -15.64 -26.55 5.72
CA TRP A 101 -16.14 -26.16 4.39
C TRP A 101 -16.77 -27.36 3.69
N PRO A 102 -17.97 -27.23 3.09
CA PRO A 102 -18.55 -28.32 2.32
C PRO A 102 -17.74 -28.55 1.03
N ASN A 103 -17.37 -29.80 0.77
CA ASN A 103 -16.63 -30.18 -0.44
C ASN A 103 -17.47 -30.07 -1.73
N GLU A 104 -18.80 -29.93 -1.61
CA GLU A 104 -19.74 -29.73 -2.72
C GLU A 104 -20.74 -28.62 -2.37
N PRO A 105 -20.98 -27.64 -3.26
CA PRO A 105 -22.04 -26.66 -3.05
C PRO A 105 -23.39 -27.38 -3.13
N LYS A 106 -24.19 -27.29 -2.07
CA LYS A 106 -25.59 -27.72 -2.14
C LYS A 106 -26.34 -26.73 -3.05
N GLU A 107 -26.64 -27.17 -4.27
CA GLU A 107 -27.53 -26.45 -5.18
C GLU A 107 -28.93 -26.39 -4.60
N GLU A 108 -29.26 -25.26 -3.96
CA GLU A 108 -30.66 -24.81 -3.82
C GLU A 108 -30.73 -23.30 -4.04
N PHE A 109 -30.58 -22.89 -5.31
CA PHE A 109 -31.13 -21.63 -5.79
C PHE A 109 -32.60 -21.89 -6.17
N GLY A 110 -33.47 -21.91 -5.18
CA GLY A 110 -34.92 -22.03 -5.35
C GLY A 110 -35.64 -20.73 -5.01
N ASN A 111 -36.09 -20.05 -6.07
CA ASN A 111 -37.03 -18.92 -6.18
C ASN A 111 -36.76 -17.60 -5.41
#